data_AF-W1DR11-F1
#
_entry.id   AF-W1DR11-F1
#
_cell.length_a   1.000
_cell.length_b   1.000
_cell.length_c   1.000
_cell.angle_alpha   90.00
_cell.angle_beta   90.00
_cell.angle_gamma   90.00
#
_symmetry.space_group_name_H-M   'P 1'
#
loop_
_entity.id
_entity.type
_entity.pdbx_description
1 polymer ?
#
loop_
_entity_poly.entity_id
_entity_poly.type
_entity_poly.pdbx_seq_one_letter_code
_entity_poly.pdbx_strand_id
1 'polypeptide(L)'
;MDSNGLLSSGAEAFQAYSLSDAQVKTLSDQACKEMDAKAKIAPANSEYSQRLNKIAAALGDNINGQPVNYKVYETKDVNAFAMANGCIRVYSGLMDLMNDNEVEAVIGHEMGHVALGHVKKGMQVALGTNAVRAAAASAGGIVGSLSQSQLGDLGEKTGELAVLPASGIGSG
;
A
#
# COMPACT_ATOMS: atom_id res chain seq x y z
N MET A 1 24.58 -21.20 20.38
CA MET A 1 23.23 -20.63 20.18
C MET A 1 23.22 -19.29 20.89
N ASP A 2 23.30 -18.20 20.15
CA ASP A 2 23.38 -16.84 20.71
C ASP A 2 22.02 -16.41 21.27
N SER A 3 21.87 -16.50 22.59
CA SER A 3 20.64 -16.11 23.30
C SER A 3 20.22 -14.66 23.04
N ASN A 4 21.18 -13.77 22.76
CA ASN A 4 20.90 -12.37 22.39
C ASN A 4 20.15 -12.24 21.06
N GLY A 5 20.49 -13.05 20.06
CA GLY A 5 19.82 -13.01 18.75
C GLY A 5 18.40 -13.59 18.80
N LEU A 6 18.19 -14.59 19.66
CA LEU A 6 16.86 -15.18 19.86
C LEU A 6 15.93 -14.20 20.61
N LEU A 7 16.42 -13.55 21.66
CA LEU A 7 15.64 -12.57 22.42
C LEU A 7 15.28 -11.32 21.60
N SER A 8 16.20 -10.81 20.77
CA SER A 8 15.91 -9.65 19.91
C SER A 8 14.87 -9.98 18.84
N SER A 9 14.99 -11.15 18.19
CA SER A 9 14.02 -11.60 17.18
C SER A 9 12.60 -11.80 17.73
N GLY A 10 12.46 -12.27 18.98
CA GLY A 10 11.17 -12.40 19.64
C GLY A 10 10.51 -11.06 19.95
N ALA A 11 11.29 -10.06 20.39
CA ALA A 11 10.80 -8.72 20.67
C ALA A 11 10.37 -7.97 19.40
N GLU A 12 11.09 -8.14 18.30
CA GLU A 12 10.76 -7.57 16.99
C GLU A 12 9.47 -8.17 16.42
N ALA A 13 9.33 -9.49 16.47
CA ALA A 13 8.10 -10.17 16.04
C ALA A 13 6.90 -9.72 16.90
N PHE A 14 7.09 -9.54 18.20
CA PHE A 14 6.06 -9.00 19.09
C PHE A 14 5.69 -7.56 18.71
N GLN A 15 6.66 -6.68 18.44
CA GLN A 15 6.38 -5.30 18.03
C GLN A 15 5.69 -5.21 16.68
N ALA A 16 6.13 -6.02 15.70
CA ALA A 16 5.48 -6.10 14.39
C ALA A 16 4.03 -6.59 14.54
N TYR A 17 3.77 -7.59 15.38
CA TYR A 17 2.42 -8.03 15.69
C TYR A 17 1.61 -6.97 16.45
N SER A 18 2.23 -6.22 17.36
CA SER A 18 1.56 -5.22 18.21
C SER A 18 1.36 -3.87 17.52
N LEU A 19 1.51 -3.76 16.19
CA LEU A 19 1.27 -2.51 15.48
C LEU A 19 -0.15 -1.99 15.74
N SER A 20 -0.22 -0.78 16.23
CA SER A 20 -1.47 -0.02 16.38
C SER A 20 -1.93 0.56 15.06
N ASP A 21 -3.22 0.89 14.95
CA ASP A 21 -3.78 1.49 13.74
C ASP A 21 -3.14 2.86 13.42
N ALA A 22 -2.78 3.60 14.47
CA ALA A 22 -2.03 4.85 14.33
C ALA A 22 -0.65 4.63 13.68
N GLN A 23 0.09 3.60 14.10
CA GLN A 23 1.40 3.27 13.51
C GLN A 23 1.25 2.79 12.07
N VAL A 24 0.26 1.95 11.77
CA VAL A 24 -0.06 1.50 10.41
C VAL A 24 -0.38 2.70 9.52
N LYS A 25 -1.16 3.66 10.03
CA LYS A 25 -1.45 4.90 9.31
C LYS A 25 -0.18 5.71 9.05
N THR A 26 0.69 5.91 10.05
CA THR A 26 1.93 6.67 9.86
C THR A 26 2.88 5.99 8.86
N LEU A 27 3.01 4.67 8.93
CA LEU A 27 3.76 3.90 7.95
C LEU A 27 3.19 4.04 6.54
N SER A 28 1.86 4.03 6.42
CA SER A 28 1.16 4.28 5.15
C SER A 28 1.37 5.70 4.64
N ASP A 29 1.39 6.71 5.52
CA ASP A 29 1.68 8.11 5.18
C ASP A 29 3.08 8.25 4.58
N GLN A 30 4.07 7.63 5.23
CA GLN A 30 5.45 7.62 4.75
C GLN A 30 5.59 6.85 3.44
N ALA A 31 5.05 5.63 3.36
CA ALA A 31 5.12 4.79 2.17
C ALA A 31 4.45 5.46 0.96
N CYS A 32 3.24 5.98 1.12
CA CYS A 32 2.53 6.69 0.06
C CYS A 32 3.30 7.93 -0.42
N LYS A 33 3.90 8.70 0.51
CA LYS A 33 4.75 9.85 0.15
C LYS A 33 5.97 9.42 -0.66
N GLU A 34 6.62 8.33 -0.28
CA GLU A 34 7.79 7.82 -0.97
C GLU A 34 7.48 7.26 -2.36
N MET A 35 6.33 6.59 -2.51
CA MET A 35 5.85 6.12 -3.80
C MET A 35 5.45 7.29 -4.71
N ASP A 36 4.72 8.28 -4.19
CA ASP A 36 4.35 9.50 -4.91
C ASP A 36 5.59 10.25 -5.42
N ALA A 37 6.68 10.29 -4.64
CA ALA A 37 7.92 10.96 -5.02
C ALA A 37 8.68 10.25 -6.16
N LYS A 38 8.48 8.94 -6.33
CA LYS A 38 9.12 8.13 -7.37
C LYS A 38 8.24 7.97 -8.62
N ALA A 39 6.94 8.13 -8.48
CA ALA A 39 5.98 7.97 -9.56
C ALA A 39 5.86 9.23 -10.42
N LYS A 40 5.57 9.04 -11.71
CA LYS A 40 5.05 10.11 -12.56
C LYS A 40 3.54 10.22 -12.33
N ILE A 41 3.11 11.24 -11.59
CA ILE A 41 1.69 11.44 -11.28
C ILE A 41 1.01 12.16 -12.45
N ALA A 42 -0.12 11.62 -12.90
CA ALA A 42 -0.89 12.24 -13.98
C ALA A 42 -1.44 13.61 -13.53
N PRO A 43 -1.32 14.67 -14.36
CA PRO A 43 -1.83 15.99 -14.00
C PRO A 43 -3.36 15.96 -13.88
N ALA A 44 -3.92 16.89 -13.11
CA ALA A 44 -5.36 16.92 -12.80
C ALA A 44 -6.26 17.03 -14.05
N ASN A 45 -5.76 17.66 -15.11
CA ASN A 45 -6.46 17.82 -16.38
C ASN A 45 -6.21 16.67 -17.38
N SER A 46 -5.41 15.66 -17.05
CA SER A 46 -5.24 14.49 -17.92
C SER A 46 -6.53 13.68 -18.06
N GLU A 47 -6.67 12.97 -19.17
CA GLU A 47 -7.82 12.07 -19.40
C GLU A 47 -7.91 11.00 -18.30
N TYR A 48 -6.78 10.45 -17.86
CA TYR A 48 -6.74 9.49 -16.76
C TYR A 48 -7.23 10.06 -15.44
N SER A 49 -6.75 11.24 -15.03
CA SER A 49 -7.19 11.86 -13.76
C SER A 49 -8.69 12.21 -13.80
N GLN A 50 -9.18 12.74 -14.93
CA GLN A 50 -10.60 13.04 -15.09
C GLN A 50 -11.46 11.78 -15.05
N ARG A 51 -11.01 10.70 -15.71
CA ARG A 51 -11.67 9.41 -15.72
C ARG A 51 -11.70 8.79 -14.32
N LEU A 52 -10.58 8.78 -13.61
CA LEU A 52 -10.51 8.29 -12.23
C LEU A 52 -11.43 9.08 -11.31
N ASN A 53 -11.49 10.41 -11.44
CA ASN A 53 -12.40 11.24 -10.63
C ASN A 53 -13.88 10.88 -10.85
N LYS A 54 -14.28 10.52 -12.09
CA LYS A 54 -15.65 10.07 -12.37
C LYS A 54 -15.94 8.73 -11.71
N ILE A 55 -15.02 7.78 -11.79
CA ILE A 55 -15.13 6.45 -11.16
C ILE A 55 -15.17 6.59 -9.62
N ALA A 56 -14.25 7.36 -9.05
CA ALA A 56 -14.14 7.58 -7.62
C ALA A 56 -15.40 8.21 -7.00
N ALA A 57 -16.17 8.99 -7.77
CA ALA A 57 -17.43 9.57 -7.31
C ALA A 57 -18.48 8.51 -6.92
N ALA A 58 -18.42 7.31 -7.51
CA ALA A 58 -19.30 6.19 -7.15
C ALA A 58 -18.83 5.43 -5.90
N LEU A 59 -17.52 5.41 -5.66
CA LEU A 59 -16.89 4.67 -4.56
C LEU A 59 -16.89 5.42 -3.23
N GLY A 60 -16.98 6.75 -3.28
CA GLY A 60 -16.97 7.62 -2.10
C GLY A 60 -15.57 8.11 -1.73
N ASP A 61 -15.54 9.00 -0.73
CA ASP A 61 -14.36 9.75 -0.29
C ASP A 61 -13.87 9.34 1.10
N ASN A 62 -14.34 8.20 1.62
CA ASN A 62 -14.01 7.75 2.96
C ASN A 62 -14.01 6.22 3.11
N ILE A 63 -13.05 5.70 3.88
CA ILE A 63 -13.00 4.30 4.33
C ILE A 63 -12.93 4.31 5.87
N ASN A 64 -13.98 3.83 6.56
CA ASN A 64 -14.01 3.71 8.04
C ASN A 64 -13.60 4.98 8.81
N GLY A 65 -14.02 6.16 8.34
CA GLY A 65 -13.68 7.45 8.93
C GLY A 65 -12.37 8.06 8.40
N GLN A 66 -11.59 7.33 7.60
CA GLN A 66 -10.36 7.83 6.97
C GLN A 66 -10.67 8.40 5.56
N PRO A 67 -10.45 9.71 5.32
CA PRO A 67 -10.59 10.28 3.99
C PRO A 67 -9.65 9.63 2.98
N VAL A 68 -10.14 9.38 1.77
CA VAL A 68 -9.32 8.81 0.69
C VAL A 68 -8.82 9.88 -0.27
N ASN A 69 -7.68 9.60 -0.90
CA ASN A 69 -7.06 10.43 -1.89
C ASN A 69 -6.67 9.58 -3.10
N TYR A 70 -7.31 9.84 -4.23
CA TYR A 70 -7.08 9.16 -5.50
C TYR A 70 -6.03 9.90 -6.34
N LYS A 71 -5.08 9.16 -6.92
CA LYS A 71 -4.19 9.68 -7.98
C LYS A 71 -3.91 8.58 -9.01
N VAL A 72 -3.54 9.01 -10.21
CA VAL A 72 -3.06 8.10 -11.26
C VAL A 72 -1.54 8.16 -11.33
N TYR A 73 -0.90 7.00 -11.37
CA TYR A 73 0.51 6.87 -11.76
C TYR A 73 0.60 6.54 -13.24
N GLU A 74 1.30 7.37 -14.00
CA GLU A 74 1.54 7.17 -15.43
C GLU A 74 2.63 6.11 -15.62
N THR A 75 2.20 4.87 -15.84
CA THR A 75 3.06 3.73 -16.17
C THR A 75 2.29 2.73 -17.05
N LYS A 76 3.02 1.87 -17.75
CA LYS A 76 2.47 0.77 -18.54
C LYS A 76 2.10 -0.45 -17.68
N ASP A 77 2.59 -0.50 -16.44
CA ASP A 77 2.27 -1.59 -15.53
C ASP A 77 0.78 -1.59 -15.18
N VAL A 78 0.23 -2.79 -14.98
CA VAL A 78 -1.19 -3.02 -14.73
C VAL A 78 -1.37 -3.27 -13.23
N ASN A 79 -1.70 -2.22 -12.48
CA ASN A 79 -1.80 -2.28 -11.03
C ASN A 79 -2.72 -1.18 -10.45
N ALA A 80 -3.25 -1.42 -9.26
CA ALA A 80 -3.85 -0.44 -8.38
C ALA A 80 -3.66 -0.88 -6.91
N PHE A 81 -3.58 0.08 -6.00
CA PHE A 81 -3.41 -0.21 -4.58
C PHE A 81 -4.14 0.79 -3.69
N ALA A 82 -4.44 0.36 -2.46
CA ALA A 82 -4.97 1.21 -1.41
C ALA A 82 -4.22 1.00 -0.08
N MET A 83 -3.96 2.08 0.65
CA MET A 83 -3.26 2.04 1.94
C MET A 83 -4.13 2.53 3.09
N ALA A 84 -3.73 2.21 4.32
CA ALA A 84 -4.50 2.51 5.53
C ALA A 84 -4.65 4.01 5.84
N ASN A 85 -3.88 4.88 5.20
CA ASN A 85 -4.07 6.33 5.29
C ASN A 85 -5.07 6.89 4.24
N GLY A 86 -5.71 6.02 3.46
CA GLY A 86 -6.63 6.43 2.39
C GLY A 86 -5.93 6.79 1.07
N CYS A 87 -4.62 6.57 0.95
CA CYS A 87 -3.92 6.70 -0.32
C CYS A 87 -4.39 5.60 -1.29
N ILE A 88 -5.04 5.99 -2.38
CA ILE A 88 -5.47 5.09 -3.46
C ILE A 88 -4.75 5.50 -4.73
N ARG A 89 -4.07 4.56 -5.39
CA ARG A 89 -3.32 4.80 -6.61
C ARG A 89 -3.71 3.80 -7.67
N VAL A 90 -3.91 4.29 -8.87
CA VAL A 90 -4.32 3.50 -10.03
C VAL A 90 -3.32 3.73 -11.14
N TYR A 91 -2.85 2.68 -11.79
CA TYR A 91 -1.85 2.82 -12.85
C TYR A 91 -2.56 3.03 -14.19
N SER A 92 -2.03 3.92 -15.03
CA SER A 92 -2.61 4.16 -16.35
C SER A 92 -2.71 2.90 -17.20
N GLY A 93 -1.75 1.97 -17.08
CA GLY A 93 -1.78 0.68 -17.79
C GLY A 93 -2.98 -0.20 -17.39
N LEU A 94 -3.40 -0.18 -16.11
CA LEU A 94 -4.63 -0.84 -15.69
C LEU A 94 -5.86 -0.17 -16.32
N MET A 95 -5.88 1.16 -16.33
CA MET A 95 -6.97 1.93 -16.92
C MET A 95 -7.06 1.71 -18.43
N ASP A 96 -5.94 1.56 -19.14
CA ASP A 96 -5.92 1.28 -20.57
C ASP A 96 -6.48 -0.10 -20.92
N LEU A 97 -6.31 -1.07 -20.01
CA LEU A 97 -6.75 -2.46 -20.21
C LEU A 97 -8.23 -2.67 -19.89
N MET A 98 -8.79 -1.87 -18.97
CA MET A 98 -10.10 -2.10 -18.36
C MET A 98 -11.09 -0.97 -18.64
N ASN A 99 -12.38 -1.29 -18.71
CA ASN A 99 -13.45 -0.30 -18.75
C ASN A 99 -13.74 0.28 -17.35
N ASP A 100 -14.53 1.35 -17.29
CA ASP A 100 -14.79 2.10 -16.04
C ASP A 100 -15.33 1.23 -14.92
N ASN A 101 -16.29 0.34 -15.21
CA ASN A 101 -16.87 -0.57 -14.22
C ASN A 101 -15.85 -1.59 -13.68
N GLU A 102 -14.89 -2.02 -14.51
CA GLU A 102 -13.85 -2.98 -14.12
C GLU A 102 -12.80 -2.29 -13.25
N VAL A 103 -12.40 -1.07 -13.62
CA VAL A 103 -11.53 -0.22 -12.78
C VAL A 103 -12.21 0.10 -11.44
N GLU A 104 -13.50 0.43 -11.45
CA GLU A 104 -14.30 0.65 -10.24
C GLU A 104 -14.29 -0.58 -9.33
N ALA A 105 -14.54 -1.77 -9.89
CA ALA A 105 -14.53 -3.02 -9.13
C ALA A 105 -13.17 -3.31 -8.50
N VAL A 106 -12.06 -3.07 -9.23
CA VAL A 106 -10.70 -3.22 -8.69
C VAL A 106 -10.44 -2.24 -7.56
N ILE A 107 -10.78 -0.97 -7.71
CA ILE A 107 -10.57 0.02 -6.65
C ILE A 107 -11.46 -0.31 -5.44
N GLY A 108 -12.73 -0.68 -5.64
CA GLY A 108 -13.63 -1.10 -4.57
C GLY A 108 -13.13 -2.33 -3.82
N HIS A 109 -12.51 -3.28 -4.51
CA HIS A 109 -11.84 -4.43 -3.90
C HIS A 109 -10.69 -3.98 -2.98
N GLU A 110 -9.83 -3.08 -3.44
CA GLU A 110 -8.71 -2.54 -2.65
C GLU A 110 -9.18 -1.74 -1.44
N MET A 111 -10.23 -0.92 -1.61
CA MET A 111 -10.88 -0.23 -0.50
C MET A 111 -11.43 -1.22 0.54
N GLY A 112 -11.99 -2.35 0.09
CA GLY A 112 -12.43 -3.44 0.96
C GLY A 112 -11.29 -4.05 1.78
N HIS A 113 -10.11 -4.23 1.19
CA HIS A 113 -8.92 -4.71 1.92
C HIS A 113 -8.45 -3.75 3.01
N VAL A 114 -8.52 -2.44 2.75
CA VAL A 114 -8.26 -1.42 3.77
C VAL A 114 -9.33 -1.50 4.86
N ALA A 115 -10.61 -1.53 4.49
CA ALA A 115 -11.73 -1.54 5.43
C ALA A 115 -11.71 -2.76 6.37
N LEU A 116 -11.27 -3.92 5.88
CA LEU A 116 -11.16 -5.18 6.63
C LEU A 116 -9.82 -5.32 7.39
N GLY A 117 -8.94 -4.32 7.36
CA GLY A 117 -7.67 -4.33 8.08
C GLY A 117 -6.61 -5.28 7.47
N HIS A 118 -6.78 -5.71 6.22
CA HIS A 118 -5.79 -6.58 5.57
C HIS A 118 -4.47 -5.85 5.33
N VAL A 119 -4.49 -4.54 5.05
CA VAL A 119 -3.27 -3.72 4.94
C VAL A 119 -2.46 -3.75 6.24
N LYS A 120 -3.13 -3.62 7.39
CA LYS A 120 -2.50 -3.75 8.71
C LYS A 120 -1.85 -5.12 8.86
N LYS A 121 -2.59 -6.19 8.56
CA LYS A 121 -2.07 -7.56 8.64
C LYS A 121 -0.88 -7.79 7.70
N GLY A 122 -0.95 -7.25 6.48
CA GLY A 122 0.13 -7.25 5.52
C GLY A 122 1.39 -6.57 6.06
N MET A 123 1.25 -5.40 6.69
CA MET A 123 2.36 -4.70 7.35
C MET A 123 2.95 -5.52 8.51
N GLN A 124 2.11 -6.09 9.38
CA GLN A 124 2.58 -6.96 10.48
C GLN A 124 3.41 -8.13 9.94
N VAL A 125 2.94 -8.77 8.86
CA VAL A 125 3.65 -9.89 8.21
C VAL A 125 4.93 -9.40 7.52
N ALA A 126 4.91 -8.32 6.74
CA ALA A 126 6.06 -7.82 6.01
C ALA A 126 7.19 -7.38 6.96
N LEU A 127 6.84 -6.70 8.05
CA LEU A 127 7.77 -6.26 9.08
C LEU A 127 8.29 -7.45 9.91
N GLY A 128 7.48 -8.50 10.10
CA GLY A 128 7.86 -9.74 10.80
C GLY A 128 8.67 -10.75 9.96
N THR A 129 8.48 -10.80 8.63
CA THR A 129 9.13 -11.77 7.74
C THR A 129 10.46 -11.30 7.16
N ASN A 130 10.66 -10.00 6.95
CA ASN A 130 11.81 -9.54 6.15
C ASN A 130 12.77 -8.51 6.79
N ALA A 131 12.35 -7.44 7.47
CA ALA A 131 13.16 -6.21 7.33
C ALA A 131 13.37 -5.30 8.55
N VAL A 132 13.06 -5.71 9.79
CA VAL A 132 13.05 -4.79 10.96
C VAL A 132 13.94 -5.26 12.11
N ARG A 133 14.92 -6.14 11.83
CA ARG A 133 15.91 -6.62 12.82
C ARG A 133 16.76 -5.51 13.47
N ALA A 134 16.83 -4.33 12.86
CA ALA A 134 17.59 -3.18 13.39
C ALA A 134 16.73 -2.12 14.07
N ALA A 135 15.41 -2.20 13.92
CA ALA A 135 14.48 -1.10 14.16
C ALA A 135 13.87 -1.12 15.57
N ALA A 136 13.68 -2.32 16.15
CA ALA A 136 13.23 -2.49 17.54
C ALA A 136 14.25 -2.00 18.58
N ALA A 137 15.52 -1.78 18.19
CA ALA A 137 16.58 -1.26 19.05
C ALA A 137 16.70 0.29 19.03
N SER A 138 15.92 0.98 18.19
CA SER A 138 15.98 2.43 18.03
C SER A 138 14.95 3.15 18.91
N ALA A 139 15.32 4.31 19.46
CA ALA A 139 14.44 5.11 20.33
C ALA A 139 13.14 5.59 19.64
N GLY A 140 13.05 5.51 18.30
CA GLY A 140 11.88 5.90 17.50
C GLY A 140 10.94 4.76 17.09
N GLY A 141 11.21 3.52 17.52
CA GLY A 141 10.42 2.35 17.13
C GLY A 141 10.45 2.04 15.63
N ILE A 142 9.57 1.13 15.18
CA ILE A 142 9.52 0.66 13.77
C ILE A 142 9.28 1.82 12.78
N VAL A 143 8.46 2.80 13.15
CA VAL A 143 8.09 3.92 12.26
C VAL A 143 9.26 4.87 11.98
N GLY A 144 10.15 5.07 12.96
CA GLY A 144 11.29 6.00 12.83
C GLY A 144 12.55 5.41 12.22
N SER A 145 12.57 4.10 11.95
CA SER A 145 13.78 3.33 11.62
C SER A 145 13.80 2.75 10.21
N LEU A 146 12.67 2.83 9.49
CA LEU A 146 12.60 2.37 8.11
C LEU A 146 13.22 3.39 7.16
N SER A 147 14.12 2.91 6.30
CA SER A 147 14.69 3.71 5.22
C SER A 147 13.68 3.95 4.10
N GLN A 148 13.99 4.92 3.23
CA GLN A 148 13.17 5.26 2.06
C GLN A 148 12.89 4.07 1.13
N SER A 149 13.89 3.21 0.93
CA SER A 149 13.75 1.99 0.13
C SER A 149 12.83 0.99 0.81
N GLN A 150 13.00 0.77 2.11
CA GLN A 150 12.14 -0.14 2.88
C GLN A 150 10.69 0.35 2.95
N LEU A 151 10.46 1.66 3.05
CA LEU A 151 9.13 2.26 2.98
C LEU A 151 8.48 2.05 1.61
N GLY A 152 9.27 2.14 0.53
CA GLY A 152 8.82 1.79 -0.83
C GLY A 152 8.39 0.33 -0.93
N ASP A 153 9.26 -0.60 -0.52
CA ASP A 153 8.98 -2.04 -0.55
C ASP A 153 7.78 -2.42 0.32
N LEU A 154 7.61 -1.76 1.47
CA LEU A 154 6.45 -1.95 2.34
C LEU A 154 5.18 -1.42 1.67
N GLY A 155 5.24 -0.24 1.05
CA GLY A 155 4.13 0.34 0.32
C GLY A 155 3.66 -0.56 -0.82
N GLU A 156 4.60 -1.05 -1.63
CA GLU A 156 4.32 -1.98 -2.73
C GLU A 156 3.68 -3.27 -2.19
N LYS A 157 4.33 -3.96 -1.25
CA LYS A 157 3.84 -5.26 -0.74
C LYS A 157 2.52 -5.21 0.03
N THR A 158 2.19 -4.08 0.66
CA THR A 158 1.03 -3.99 1.55
C THR A 158 -0.10 -3.15 1.01
N GLY A 159 0.17 -2.29 0.01
CA GLY A 159 -0.86 -1.64 -0.78
C GLY A 159 -1.41 -2.57 -1.86
N GLU A 160 -0.58 -3.46 -2.40
CA GLU A 160 -0.92 -4.36 -3.50
C GLU A 160 -1.54 -5.66 -2.98
N LEU A 161 -2.80 -5.60 -2.52
CA LEU A 161 -3.56 -6.82 -2.24
C LEU A 161 -4.32 -7.32 -3.47
N ALA A 162 -4.50 -6.48 -4.51
CA ALA A 162 -5.21 -6.79 -5.75
C ALA A 162 -4.40 -7.49 -6.85
N VAL A 163 -3.06 -7.53 -6.83
CA VAL A 163 -2.34 -8.07 -7.99
C VAL A 163 -2.43 -9.59 -7.97
N LEU A 164 -3.52 -10.08 -8.55
CA LEU A 164 -3.51 -11.31 -9.30
C LEU A 164 -2.28 -11.24 -10.20
N PRO A 165 -1.32 -12.17 -10.09
CA PRO A 165 -0.20 -12.17 -10.99
C PRO A 165 -0.77 -12.23 -12.40
N ALA A 166 -0.48 -11.23 -13.23
CA ALA A 166 -0.69 -11.28 -14.68
C ALA A 166 0.25 -12.31 -15.34
N SER A 167 0.53 -13.43 -14.66
CA SER A 167 1.37 -14.54 -15.09
C SER A 167 0.54 -15.76 -15.47
N GLY A 168 -0.72 -15.56 -15.88
CA GLY A 168 -1.66 -16.64 -16.23
C GLY A 168 -2.29 -16.59 -17.62
N ILE A 169 -2.09 -15.53 -18.42
CA ILE A 169 -2.64 -15.45 -19.78
C ILE A 169 -1.48 -15.42 -20.78
N GLY A 170 -0.96 -16.59 -21.10
CA GLY A 170 0.08 -16.73 -22.13
C GLY A 170 0.87 -18.02 -22.01
N SER A 171 0.24 -19.15 -22.35
CA SER A 171 0.85 -20.32 -23.03
C SER A 171 -0.19 -21.43 -23.10
N GLY A 172 -0.86 -21.55 -24.25
CA GLY A 172 -1.79 -22.61 -24.60
C GLY A 172 -2.23 -22.44 -26.04
#